data_AF-A0A419ERM4-F1
#
_entry.id   AF-A0A419ERM4-F1
#
_cell.length_a   1.000
_cell.length_b   1.000
_cell.length_c   1.000
_cell.angle_alpha   90.00
_cell.angle_beta   90.00
_cell.angle_gamma   90.00
#
_symmetry.space_group_name_H-M   'P 1'
#
loop_
_entity.id
_entity.type
_entity.pdbx_description
1 polymer ?
#
loop_
_entity_poly.entity_id
_entity_poly.type
_entity_poly.pdbx_seq_one_letter_code
_entity_poly.pdbx_strand_id
1 'polypeptide(L)'
;MHQKKAEENTRHFIINNLSAVNRITALWAFSEAAFGGVLHAFRIPFSGLFICGAAVIFISLIAHFSERRWEIVRSTLIVVLVKVIISPNTPVNAHFAVLIQGMLGQLLFLTKRFPGTSSLLLGILASSYSAVQKVVVLTIVFGFTLWESLDQFGESVMKIFFPHSTGIRISLLIIGIYSAIHMAGGIASGIIAGRLPIWMKKFITENEKEINSFSLKEIEEKNNKSKGKSKRRWWKRPSGILILSFSVIFALLTYIFPFFGKNTISEVIIMIIRSVLIVFLWFTFAAPYLLKLFRKFVEKKKNIYTTEINNVIILFPRLRYLVNENWKRSDSLKGLKRIKHFVITTITILIFSDIETE
;
A
#
# COMPACT_ATOMS: atom_id res chain seq x y z
N MET A 1 2.68 4.04 -40.36
CA MET A 1 1.89 2.84 -40.03
C MET A 1 2.77 1.62 -39.73
N HIS A 2 3.81 1.34 -40.54
CA HIS A 2 4.77 0.25 -40.29
C HIS A 2 5.56 0.35 -38.97
N GLN A 3 6.04 1.54 -38.60
CA GLN A 3 6.86 1.72 -37.40
C GLN A 3 6.08 1.46 -36.09
N LYS A 4 4.80 1.84 -36.07
CA LYS A 4 3.90 1.59 -34.93
C LYS A 4 3.61 0.09 -34.76
N LYS A 5 3.36 -0.62 -35.87
CA LYS A 5 3.13 -2.07 -35.88
C LYS A 5 4.38 -2.86 -35.47
N ALA A 6 5.57 -2.38 -35.85
CA ALA A 6 6.83 -2.97 -35.40
C ALA A 6 7.06 -2.79 -33.89
N GLU A 7 6.82 -1.59 -33.34
CA GLU A 7 6.90 -1.35 -31.90
C GLU A 7 5.89 -2.18 -31.09
N GLU A 8 4.69 -2.38 -31.62
CA GLU A 8 3.60 -3.17 -31.01
C GLU A 8 3.97 -4.66 -30.96
N ASN A 9 4.52 -5.19 -32.05
CA ASN A 9 5.02 -6.56 -32.12
C ASN A 9 6.20 -6.79 -31.16
N THR A 10 7.14 -5.85 -31.06
CA THR A 10 8.26 -5.93 -30.12
C THR A 10 7.79 -5.90 -28.67
N ARG A 11 6.80 -5.06 -28.33
CA ARG A 11 6.21 -5.04 -26.98
C ARG A 11 5.52 -6.36 -26.64
N HIS A 12 4.79 -6.94 -27.58
CA HIS A 12 4.15 -8.25 -27.39
C HIS A 12 5.19 -9.34 -27.10
N PHE A 13 6.23 -9.45 -27.92
CA PHE A 13 7.29 -10.45 -27.74
C PHE A 13 8.00 -10.36 -26.38
N ILE A 14 8.32 -9.14 -25.92
CA ILE A 14 8.99 -8.94 -24.63
C ILE A 14 8.11 -9.42 -23.47
N ILE A 15 6.81 -9.15 -23.54
CA ILE A 15 5.89 -9.45 -22.44
C ILE A 15 5.65 -10.95 -22.29
N ASN A 16 5.62 -11.70 -23.40
CA ASN A 16 5.41 -13.15 -23.40
C ASN A 16 6.56 -13.87 -22.71
N ASN A 17 7.77 -13.38 -22.94
CA ASN A 17 9.01 -13.94 -22.39
C ASN A 17 9.34 -13.48 -20.96
N LEU A 18 8.49 -12.67 -20.31
CA LEU A 18 8.71 -12.28 -18.92
C LEU A 18 8.45 -13.45 -17.98
N SER A 19 9.45 -13.77 -17.17
CA SER A 19 9.32 -14.75 -16.08
C SER A 19 8.18 -14.38 -15.12
N ALA A 20 7.61 -15.40 -14.46
CA ALA A 20 6.58 -15.22 -13.42
C ALA A 20 7.00 -14.17 -12.37
N VAL A 21 8.26 -14.21 -11.94
CA VAL A 21 8.84 -13.24 -10.98
C VAL A 21 8.72 -11.80 -11.49
N ASN A 22 9.02 -11.54 -12.77
CA ASN A 22 8.91 -10.20 -13.35
C ASN A 22 7.45 -9.74 -13.44
N ARG A 23 6.53 -10.64 -13.81
CA ARG A 23 5.09 -10.32 -13.87
C ARG A 23 4.53 -9.99 -12.48
N ILE A 24 4.93 -10.75 -11.46
CA ILE A 24 4.56 -10.47 -10.05
C ILE A 24 5.19 -9.16 -9.58
N THR A 25 6.46 -8.90 -9.93
CA THR A 25 7.14 -7.63 -9.63
C THR A 25 6.40 -6.45 -10.24
N ALA A 26 5.89 -6.59 -11.47
CA ALA A 26 5.09 -5.58 -12.12
C ALA A 26 3.76 -5.35 -11.39
N LEU A 27 3.09 -6.40 -10.93
CA LEU A 27 1.86 -6.30 -10.15
C LEU A 27 2.10 -5.63 -8.79
N TRP A 28 3.23 -5.92 -8.14
CA TRP A 28 3.64 -5.24 -6.92
C TRP A 28 3.91 -3.75 -7.17
N ALA A 29 4.68 -3.43 -8.22
CA ALA A 29 4.94 -2.04 -8.61
C ALA A 29 3.65 -1.28 -8.94
N PHE A 30 2.71 -1.92 -9.64
CA PHE A 30 1.41 -1.35 -9.95
C PHE A 30 0.60 -1.09 -8.67
N SER A 31 0.57 -2.04 -7.73
CA SER A 31 -0.08 -1.85 -6.43
C SER A 31 0.55 -0.70 -5.63
N GLU A 32 1.88 -0.59 -5.60
CA GLU A 32 2.59 0.44 -4.85
C GLU A 32 2.49 1.83 -5.46
N ALA A 33 2.57 1.93 -6.79
CA ALA A 33 2.64 3.20 -7.50
C ALA A 33 1.25 3.73 -7.89
N ALA A 34 0.37 2.87 -8.42
CA ALA A 34 -0.96 3.28 -8.86
C ALA A 34 -1.98 3.19 -7.73
N PHE A 35 -2.17 1.99 -7.14
CA PHE A 35 -3.18 1.81 -6.10
C PHE A 35 -2.83 2.56 -4.81
N GLY A 36 -1.58 2.46 -4.37
CA GLY A 36 -1.08 3.20 -3.21
C GLY A 36 -1.16 4.72 -3.37
N GLY A 37 -0.79 5.24 -4.54
CA GLY A 37 -0.92 6.67 -4.86
C GLY A 37 -2.37 7.16 -4.82
N VAL A 38 -3.30 6.35 -5.35
CA VAL A 38 -4.75 6.63 -5.30
C VAL A 38 -5.29 6.62 -3.87
N LEU A 39 -4.94 5.61 -3.08
CA LEU A 39 -5.37 5.50 -1.68
C LEU A 39 -4.87 6.67 -0.82
N HIS A 40 -3.62 7.08 -1.03
CA HIS A 40 -3.05 8.24 -0.36
C HIS A 40 -3.75 9.54 -0.78
N ALA A 41 -4.03 9.72 -2.07
CA ALA A 41 -4.74 10.89 -2.58
C ALA A 41 -6.18 10.99 -2.03
N PHE A 42 -6.87 9.86 -1.88
CA PHE A 42 -8.23 9.83 -1.34
C PHE A 42 -8.29 9.81 0.20
N ARG A 43 -7.15 9.82 0.90
CA ARG A 43 -7.04 9.78 2.36
C ARG A 43 -7.86 8.64 2.99
N ILE A 44 -7.85 7.47 2.35
CA ILE A 44 -8.58 6.31 2.86
C ILE A 44 -7.93 5.84 4.16
N PRO A 45 -8.68 5.75 5.28
CA PRO A 45 -8.15 5.27 6.54
C PRO A 45 -7.70 3.82 6.39
N PHE A 46 -6.64 3.44 7.10
CA PHE A 46 -6.06 2.09 7.02
C PHE A 46 -5.57 1.68 5.61
N SER A 47 -5.39 2.61 4.68
CA SER A 47 -4.79 2.36 3.36
C SER A 47 -3.47 1.57 3.41
N GLY A 48 -2.65 1.85 4.43
CA GLY A 48 -1.41 1.11 4.68
C GLY A 48 -1.60 -0.40 4.88
N LEU A 49 -2.75 -0.85 5.42
CA LEU A 49 -3.06 -2.27 5.62
C LEU A 49 -3.29 -2.97 4.28
N PHE A 50 -3.99 -2.32 3.35
CA PHE A 50 -4.22 -2.88 2.01
C PHE A 50 -2.94 -2.93 1.18
N ILE A 51 -2.15 -1.85 1.18
CA ILE A 51 -0.89 -1.77 0.43
C ILE A 51 0.12 -2.79 1.00
N CYS A 52 0.27 -2.83 2.32
CA CYS A 52 1.15 -3.80 2.99
C CYS A 52 0.69 -5.24 2.76
N GLY A 53 -0.62 -5.52 2.87
CA GLY A 53 -1.15 -6.85 2.61
C GLY A 53 -0.90 -7.33 1.16
N ALA A 54 -1.03 -6.43 0.19
CA ALA A 54 -0.68 -6.72 -1.21
C ALA A 54 0.84 -6.99 -1.37
N ALA A 55 1.70 -6.17 -0.74
CA ALA A 55 3.14 -6.38 -0.75
C ALA A 55 3.52 -7.74 -0.17
N VAL A 56 2.93 -8.15 0.95
CA VAL A 56 3.15 -9.47 1.57
C VAL A 56 2.81 -10.59 0.59
N ILE A 57 1.67 -10.50 -0.10
CA ILE A 57 1.26 -11.48 -1.11
C ILE A 57 2.30 -11.56 -2.25
N PHE A 58 2.69 -10.42 -2.83
CA PHE A 58 3.61 -10.43 -3.98
C PHE A 58 5.02 -10.87 -3.61
N ILE A 59 5.53 -10.45 -2.45
CA ILE A 59 6.83 -10.90 -1.94
C ILE A 59 6.83 -12.42 -1.72
N SER A 60 5.79 -12.97 -1.10
CA SER A 60 5.67 -14.41 -0.91
C SER A 60 5.58 -15.17 -2.24
N LEU A 61 4.89 -14.63 -3.24
CA LEU A 61 4.84 -15.23 -4.57
C LEU A 61 6.20 -15.14 -5.30
N ILE A 62 6.91 -14.01 -5.20
CA ILE A 62 8.27 -13.89 -5.73
C ILE A 62 9.18 -14.92 -5.06
N ALA A 63 9.06 -15.11 -3.73
CA ALA A 63 9.81 -16.13 -3.02
C ALA A 63 9.50 -17.55 -3.54
N HIS A 64 8.23 -17.82 -3.84
CA HIS A 64 7.76 -19.11 -4.34
C HIS A 64 8.24 -19.42 -5.77
N PHE A 65 8.17 -18.44 -6.68
CA PHE A 65 8.54 -18.63 -8.09
C PHE A 65 10.01 -18.30 -8.41
N SER A 66 10.77 -17.76 -7.47
CA SER A 66 12.18 -17.48 -7.69
C SER A 66 13.01 -18.75 -7.56
N GLU A 67 14.01 -18.90 -8.43
CA GLU A 67 15.06 -19.91 -8.27
C GLU A 67 16.28 -19.33 -7.55
N ARG A 68 16.59 -18.05 -7.82
CA ARG A 68 17.77 -17.36 -7.28
C ARG A 68 17.51 -16.77 -5.90
N ARG A 69 18.56 -16.73 -5.07
CA ARG A 69 18.51 -16.31 -3.66
C ARG A 69 18.12 -14.84 -3.45
N TRP A 70 18.49 -13.93 -4.35
CA TRP A 70 18.38 -12.47 -4.17
C TRP A 70 17.28 -11.80 -5.02
N GLU A 71 16.34 -12.58 -5.55
CA GLU A 71 15.27 -12.03 -6.41
C GLU A 71 14.33 -11.09 -5.66
N ILE A 72 14.02 -11.35 -4.39
CA ILE A 72 13.14 -10.45 -3.61
C ILE A 72 13.78 -9.06 -3.50
N VAL A 73 15.07 -8.96 -3.21
CA VAL A 73 15.79 -7.68 -3.16
C VAL A 73 15.79 -7.00 -4.52
N ARG A 74 16.06 -7.75 -5.60
CA ARG A 74 16.02 -7.22 -6.96
C ARG A 74 14.63 -6.66 -7.32
N SER A 75 13.57 -7.41 -7.07
CA SER A 75 12.18 -6.99 -7.27
C SER A 75 11.84 -5.77 -6.42
N THR A 76 12.27 -5.73 -5.16
CA THR A 76 12.06 -4.59 -4.26
C THR A 76 12.68 -3.32 -4.83
N LEU A 77 13.92 -3.39 -5.33
CA LEU A 77 14.58 -2.26 -5.96
C LEU A 77 13.80 -1.79 -7.18
N ILE A 78 13.38 -2.70 -8.07
CA ILE A 78 12.58 -2.35 -9.25
C ILE A 78 11.26 -1.66 -8.84
N VAL A 79 10.54 -2.20 -7.86
CA VAL A 79 9.27 -1.64 -7.35
C VAL A 79 9.48 -0.24 -6.79
N VAL A 80 10.52 -0.04 -5.99
CA VAL A 80 10.87 1.27 -5.43
C VAL A 80 11.22 2.27 -6.54
N LEU A 81 12.01 1.86 -7.52
CA LEU A 81 12.38 2.70 -8.67
C LEU A 81 11.13 3.12 -9.47
N VAL A 82 10.25 2.17 -9.78
CA VAL A 82 8.99 2.44 -10.47
C VAL A 82 8.08 3.37 -9.65
N LYS A 83 7.98 3.16 -8.33
CA LYS A 83 7.19 4.03 -7.43
C LYS A 83 7.70 5.47 -7.43
N VAL A 84 9.02 5.68 -7.46
CA VAL A 84 9.62 7.02 -7.56
C VAL A 84 9.32 7.66 -8.91
N ILE A 85 9.49 6.90 -10.01
CA ILE A 85 9.26 7.41 -11.36
C ILE A 85 7.80 7.82 -11.56
N ILE A 86 6.85 7.01 -11.08
CA ILE A 86 5.42 7.22 -11.30
C ILE A 86 4.81 8.20 -10.29
N SER A 87 5.30 8.22 -9.05
CA SER A 87 4.75 9.05 -7.96
C SER A 87 5.87 9.75 -7.17
N PRO A 88 6.61 10.70 -7.78
CA PRO A 88 7.81 11.30 -7.19
C PRO A 88 7.54 12.17 -5.95
N ASN A 89 6.30 12.58 -5.73
CA ASN A 89 5.87 13.42 -4.60
C ASN A 89 5.39 12.58 -3.40
N THR A 90 5.48 11.26 -3.48
CA THR A 90 5.10 10.37 -2.39
C THR A 90 6.05 10.59 -1.19
N PRO A 91 5.54 10.61 0.06
CA PRO A 91 6.40 10.80 1.23
C PRO A 91 7.54 9.77 1.27
N VAL A 92 8.73 10.23 1.65
CA VAL A 92 9.95 9.42 1.78
C VAL A 92 9.71 8.15 2.62
N ASN A 93 8.93 8.29 3.70
CA ASN A 93 8.52 7.21 4.59
C ASN A 93 7.84 6.03 3.86
N ALA A 94 7.09 6.28 2.79
CA ALA A 94 6.43 5.23 2.03
C ALA A 94 7.42 4.44 1.15
N HIS A 95 8.47 5.08 0.63
CA HIS A 95 9.54 4.37 -0.09
C HIS A 95 10.34 3.47 0.86
N PHE A 96 10.64 3.97 2.06
CA PHE A 96 11.31 3.17 3.10
C PHE A 96 10.47 1.97 3.57
N ALA A 97 9.14 2.13 3.67
CA ALA A 97 8.26 1.03 4.02
C ALA A 97 8.38 -0.14 3.02
N VAL A 98 8.41 0.15 1.72
CA VAL A 98 8.58 -0.87 0.66
C VAL A 98 9.94 -1.56 0.76
N LEU A 99 11.01 -0.79 1.01
CA LEU A 99 12.36 -1.36 1.21
C LEU A 99 12.39 -2.32 2.40
N ILE A 100 11.80 -1.93 3.54
CA ILE A 100 11.75 -2.75 4.75
C ILE A 100 10.91 -4.01 4.51
N GLN A 101 9.75 -3.90 3.86
CA GLN A 101 8.94 -5.05 3.47
C GLN A 101 9.74 -6.05 2.63
N GLY A 102 10.44 -5.57 1.61
CA GLY A 102 11.29 -6.39 0.75
C GLY A 102 12.47 -7.02 1.47
N MET A 103 13.15 -6.28 2.35
CA MET A 103 14.27 -6.79 3.15
C MET A 103 13.82 -7.83 4.17
N LEU A 104 12.70 -7.60 4.88
CA LEU A 104 12.10 -8.59 5.77
C LEU A 104 11.69 -9.84 5.00
N GLY A 105 11.10 -9.67 3.81
CA GLY A 105 10.78 -10.76 2.90
C GLY A 105 12.03 -11.57 2.54
N GLN A 106 13.08 -10.90 2.08
CA GLN A 106 14.34 -11.55 1.73
C GLN A 106 14.90 -12.36 2.91
N LEU A 107 14.90 -11.79 4.12
CA LEU A 107 15.40 -12.44 5.33
C LEU A 107 14.58 -13.68 5.68
N LEU A 108 13.24 -13.57 5.69
CA LEU A 108 12.34 -14.66 6.08
C LEU A 108 12.28 -15.80 5.06
N PHE A 109 12.56 -15.51 3.79
CA PHE A 109 12.54 -16.50 2.70
C PHE A 109 13.94 -16.99 2.29
N LEU A 110 15.01 -16.70 3.05
CA LEU A 110 16.37 -17.16 2.75
C LEU A 110 16.46 -18.68 2.55
N THR A 111 15.84 -19.46 3.44
CA THR A 111 15.95 -20.93 3.46
C THR A 111 14.83 -21.62 2.67
N LYS A 112 13.74 -20.90 2.33
CA LYS A 112 12.52 -21.42 1.67
C LYS A 112 11.85 -22.66 2.30
N ARG A 113 12.37 -23.19 3.41
CA ARG A 113 11.91 -24.42 4.08
C ARG A 113 10.48 -24.33 4.64
N PHE A 114 10.07 -23.15 5.09
CA PHE A 114 8.76 -22.96 5.74
C PHE A 114 7.99 -21.77 5.12
N PRO A 115 7.58 -21.85 3.84
CA PRO A 115 7.07 -20.71 3.10
C PRO A 115 5.76 -20.15 3.69
N GLY A 116 4.92 -21.00 4.28
CA GLY A 116 3.71 -20.59 4.98
C GLY A 116 4.02 -19.76 6.23
N THR A 117 4.92 -20.25 7.08
CA THR A 117 5.35 -19.54 8.31
C THR A 117 6.08 -18.25 7.97
N SER A 118 6.98 -18.27 6.97
CA SER A 118 7.66 -17.07 6.48
C SER A 118 6.68 -16.01 5.96
N SER A 119 5.62 -16.42 5.24
CA SER A 119 4.56 -15.50 4.78
C SER A 119 3.78 -14.89 5.95
N LEU A 120 3.44 -15.70 6.96
CA LEU A 120 2.74 -15.24 8.17
C LEU A 120 3.58 -14.24 8.95
N LEU A 121 4.85 -14.57 9.22
CA LEU A 121 5.78 -13.68 9.92
C LEU A 121 6.00 -12.39 9.13
N LEU A 122 6.12 -12.46 7.80
CA LEU A 122 6.24 -11.28 6.96
C LEU A 122 5.04 -10.37 7.11
N GLY A 123 3.82 -10.92 7.06
CA GLY A 123 2.58 -10.17 7.25
C GLY A 123 2.51 -9.45 8.59
N ILE A 124 2.84 -10.15 9.68
CA ILE A 124 2.86 -9.61 11.04
C ILE A 124 3.91 -8.50 11.14
N LEU A 125 5.16 -8.78 10.80
CA LEU A 125 6.26 -7.83 11.00
C LEU A 125 6.11 -6.59 10.12
N ALA A 126 5.73 -6.74 8.85
CA ALA A 126 5.53 -5.63 7.94
C ALA A 126 4.37 -4.71 8.37
N SER A 127 3.25 -5.30 8.81
CA SER A 127 2.08 -4.53 9.24
C SER A 127 2.31 -3.84 10.60
N SER A 128 2.96 -4.54 11.53
CA SER A 128 3.37 -3.97 12.82
C SER A 128 4.38 -2.83 12.66
N TYR A 129 5.35 -2.97 11.75
CA TYR A 129 6.26 -1.87 11.42
C TYR A 129 5.49 -0.62 10.97
N SER A 130 4.53 -0.77 10.05
CA SER A 130 3.71 0.34 9.56
C SER A 130 2.86 0.98 10.66
N ALA A 131 2.37 0.18 11.61
CA ALA A 131 1.63 0.68 12.77
C ALA A 131 2.53 1.51 13.70
N VAL A 132 3.67 0.93 14.12
CA VAL A 132 4.64 1.58 15.00
C VAL A 132 5.20 2.84 14.37
N GLN A 133 5.54 2.81 13.08
CA GLN A 133 6.06 3.97 12.35
C GLN A 133 5.13 5.18 12.48
N LYS A 134 3.81 4.99 12.35
CA LYS A 134 2.85 6.09 12.49
C LYS A 134 2.76 6.63 13.90
N VAL A 135 2.75 5.75 14.92
CA VAL A 135 2.74 6.17 16.32
C VAL A 135 4.01 6.97 16.63
N VAL A 136 5.18 6.48 16.20
CA VAL A 136 6.47 7.18 16.37
C VAL A 136 6.46 8.54 15.68
N VAL A 137 6.00 8.62 14.42
CA VAL A 137 5.92 9.92 13.70
C VAL A 137 5.00 10.89 14.44
N LEU A 138 3.86 10.42 14.95
CA LEU A 138 2.93 11.26 15.70
C LEU A 138 3.55 11.78 17.00
N THR A 139 4.24 10.92 17.75
CA THR A 139 4.96 11.30 18.97
C THR A 139 6.12 12.27 18.69
N ILE A 140 6.84 12.10 17.57
CA ILE A 140 7.91 13.03 17.20
C ILE A 140 7.34 14.42 16.91
N VAL A 141 6.29 14.49 16.09
CA VAL A 141 5.68 15.76 15.66
C VAL A 141 4.99 16.48 16.82
N PHE A 142 4.10 15.79 17.53
CA PHE A 142 3.24 16.39 18.54
C PHE A 142 3.77 16.24 19.97
N GLY A 143 4.78 15.41 20.22
CA GLY A 143 5.30 15.15 21.57
C GLY A 143 4.43 14.20 22.40
N PHE A 144 4.85 13.95 23.64
CA PHE A 144 4.07 13.18 24.62
C PHE A 144 2.82 13.92 25.10
N THR A 145 2.82 15.25 25.01
CA THR A 145 1.70 16.14 25.32
C THR A 145 0.42 15.78 24.55
N LEU A 146 0.53 15.23 23.33
CA LEU A 146 -0.62 14.72 22.58
C LEU A 146 -1.29 13.54 23.31
N TRP A 147 -0.49 12.57 23.76
CA TRP A 147 -0.98 11.38 24.43
C TRP A 147 -1.55 11.73 25.81
N GLU A 148 -0.90 12.63 26.54
CA GLU A 148 -1.40 13.17 27.81
C GLU A 148 -2.74 13.90 27.63
N SER A 149 -2.87 14.71 26.57
CA SER A 149 -4.13 15.39 26.24
C SER A 149 -5.25 14.40 25.92
N LEU A 150 -4.94 13.32 25.20
CA LEU A 150 -5.90 12.24 24.92
C LEU A 150 -6.32 11.49 26.19
N ASP A 151 -5.38 11.26 27.10
CA ASP A 151 -5.67 10.62 28.39
C ASP A 151 -6.56 11.51 29.27
N GLN A 152 -6.27 12.81 29.36
CA GLN A 152 -7.10 13.76 30.12
C GLN A 152 -8.50 13.94 29.52
N PHE A 153 -8.60 14.04 28.19
CA PHE A 153 -9.88 14.07 27.50
C PHE A 153 -10.66 12.79 27.78
N GLY A 154 -9.99 11.64 27.67
CA GLY A 154 -10.57 10.35 27.91
C GLY A 154 -11.07 10.17 29.34
N GLU A 155 -10.29 10.59 30.33
CA GLU A 155 -10.69 10.59 31.74
C GLU A 155 -11.91 11.48 31.96
N SER A 156 -11.97 12.65 31.30
CA SER A 156 -13.13 13.56 31.38
C SER A 156 -14.40 12.90 30.83
N VAL A 157 -14.31 12.23 29.69
CA VAL A 157 -15.43 11.48 29.10
C VAL A 157 -15.84 10.30 29.99
N MET A 158 -14.87 9.53 30.49
CA MET A 158 -15.15 8.37 31.33
C MET A 158 -15.81 8.77 32.64
N LYS A 159 -15.46 9.90 33.25
CA LYS A 159 -16.15 10.40 34.45
C LYS A 159 -17.63 10.72 34.23
N ILE A 160 -18.01 11.16 33.03
CA ILE A 160 -19.40 11.46 32.67
C ILE A 160 -20.23 10.17 32.57
N PHE A 161 -19.71 9.14 31.91
CA PHE A 161 -20.46 7.91 31.63
C PHE A 161 -20.27 6.81 32.69
N PHE A 162 -19.11 6.79 33.36
CA PHE A 162 -18.70 5.75 34.30
C PHE A 162 -17.96 6.38 35.51
N PRO A 163 -18.67 7.00 36.46
CA PRO A 163 -18.08 7.80 37.55
C PRO A 163 -17.09 7.05 38.46
N HIS A 164 -17.20 5.73 38.54
CA HIS A 164 -16.33 4.87 39.36
C HIS A 164 -15.17 4.23 38.58
N SER A 165 -15.08 4.48 37.27
CA SER A 165 -13.97 3.95 36.47
C SER A 165 -12.72 4.80 36.68
N THR A 166 -11.63 4.18 37.11
CA THR A 166 -10.33 4.85 37.30
C THR A 166 -9.22 4.07 36.61
N GLY A 167 -8.22 4.79 36.09
CA GLY A 167 -6.96 4.19 35.64
C GLY A 167 -6.86 3.75 34.17
N ILE A 168 -7.88 3.93 33.33
CA ILE A 168 -7.79 3.60 31.90
C ILE A 168 -7.07 4.74 31.15
N ARG A 169 -5.87 4.45 30.64
CA ARG A 169 -5.15 5.34 29.72
C ARG A 169 -5.70 5.17 28.30
N ILE A 170 -6.57 6.10 27.90
CA ILE A 170 -7.22 6.09 26.58
C ILE A 170 -6.20 6.14 25.45
N SER A 171 -5.09 6.86 25.63
CA SER A 171 -3.99 6.94 24.66
C SER A 171 -3.44 5.54 24.31
N LEU A 172 -3.13 4.73 25.33
CA LEU A 172 -2.64 3.36 25.16
C LEU A 172 -3.70 2.44 24.58
N LEU A 173 -4.97 2.61 24.96
CA LEU A 173 -6.07 1.83 24.38
C LEU A 173 -6.19 2.11 22.88
N ILE A 174 -6.13 3.37 22.45
CA ILE A 174 -6.15 3.76 21.03
C ILE A 174 -4.96 3.16 20.29
N ILE A 175 -3.74 3.31 20.82
CA ILE A 175 -2.52 2.73 20.23
C ILE A 175 -2.64 1.21 20.14
N GLY A 176 -3.16 0.56 21.18
CA GLY A 176 -3.36 -0.88 21.27
C GLY A 176 -4.35 -1.39 20.23
N ILE A 177 -5.55 -0.78 20.14
CA ILE A 177 -6.57 -1.13 19.14
C ILE A 177 -6.02 -0.90 17.73
N TYR A 178 -5.38 0.23 17.48
CA TYR A 178 -4.80 0.56 16.19
C TYR A 178 -3.74 -0.47 15.76
N SER A 179 -2.87 -0.86 16.70
CA SER A 179 -1.83 -1.87 16.47
C SER A 179 -2.43 -3.26 16.28
N ALA A 180 -3.45 -3.62 17.04
CA ALA A 180 -4.17 -4.89 16.91
C ALA A 180 -4.85 -5.03 15.55
N ILE A 181 -5.47 -3.96 15.02
CA ILE A 181 -6.05 -3.95 13.67
C ILE A 181 -4.97 -4.22 12.61
N HIS A 182 -3.80 -3.59 12.73
CA HIS A 182 -2.69 -3.82 11.80
C HIS A 182 -2.13 -5.24 11.93
N MET A 183 -1.97 -5.74 13.15
CA MET A 183 -1.52 -7.10 13.39
C MET A 183 -2.52 -8.12 12.81
N ALA A 184 -3.83 -7.93 13.00
CA ALA A 184 -4.86 -8.77 12.43
C ALA A 184 -4.83 -8.75 10.89
N GLY A 185 -4.67 -7.57 10.28
CA GLY A 185 -4.48 -7.44 8.83
C GLY A 185 -3.20 -8.13 8.34
N GLY A 186 -2.13 -8.05 9.11
CA GLY A 186 -0.87 -8.74 8.85
C GLY A 186 -1.01 -10.26 8.91
N ILE A 187 -1.69 -10.78 9.93
CA ILE A 187 -2.01 -12.21 10.06
C ILE A 187 -2.86 -12.66 8.87
N ALA A 188 -3.93 -11.93 8.56
CA ALA A 188 -4.82 -12.28 7.46
C ALA A 188 -4.08 -12.30 6.11
N SER A 189 -3.31 -11.26 5.80
CA SER A 189 -2.52 -11.20 4.55
C SER A 189 -1.44 -12.27 4.48
N GLY A 190 -0.75 -12.56 5.59
CA GLY A 190 0.25 -13.62 5.68
C GLY A 190 -0.32 -15.03 5.48
N ILE A 191 -1.49 -15.31 6.07
CA ILE A 191 -2.22 -16.58 5.85
C ILE A 191 -2.64 -16.71 4.39
N ILE A 192 -3.21 -15.63 3.82
CA ILE A 192 -3.62 -15.60 2.40
C ILE A 192 -2.40 -15.86 1.51
N ALA A 193 -1.30 -15.14 1.72
CA ALA A 193 -0.08 -15.25 0.95
C ALA A 193 0.52 -16.67 1.01
N GLY A 194 0.55 -17.30 2.19
CA GLY A 194 1.05 -18.66 2.36
C GLY A 194 0.18 -19.74 1.70
N ARG A 195 -1.13 -19.52 1.59
CA ARG A 195 -2.07 -20.46 0.96
C ARG A 195 -2.26 -20.23 -0.53
N LEU A 196 -1.89 -19.05 -1.03
CA LEU A 196 -2.16 -18.63 -2.40
C LEU A 196 -1.58 -19.57 -3.46
N PRO A 197 -0.32 -20.08 -3.37
CA PRO A 197 0.20 -21.02 -4.36
C PRO A 197 -0.65 -22.29 -4.50
N ILE A 198 -1.17 -22.82 -3.39
CA ILE A 198 -2.04 -24.01 -3.37
C ILE A 198 -3.37 -23.69 -4.06
N TRP A 199 -3.96 -22.53 -3.76
CA TRP A 199 -5.21 -22.10 -4.38
C TRP A 199 -5.06 -21.87 -5.88
N MET A 200 -3.92 -21.31 -6.31
CA MET A 200 -3.62 -21.12 -7.73
C MET A 200 -3.48 -22.46 -8.44
N LYS A 201 -2.70 -23.42 -7.88
CA LYS A 201 -2.57 -24.76 -8.46
C LYS A 201 -3.93 -25.43 -8.65
N LYS A 202 -4.79 -25.39 -7.62
CA LYS A 202 -6.15 -25.93 -7.69
C LYS A 202 -6.99 -25.24 -8.77
N PHE A 203 -6.96 -23.91 -8.82
CA PHE A 203 -7.69 -23.14 -9.81
C PHE A 203 -7.25 -23.47 -11.24
N ILE A 204 -5.94 -23.63 -11.48
CA ILE A 204 -5.39 -24.02 -12.78
C ILE A 204 -5.94 -25.37 -13.22
N THR A 205 -5.89 -26.38 -12.34
CA THR A 205 -6.41 -27.72 -12.65
C THR A 205 -7.91 -27.72 -12.94
N GLU A 206 -8.69 -26.87 -12.25
CA GLU A 206 -10.14 -26.80 -12.43
C GLU A 206 -10.57 -25.95 -13.64
N ASN A 207 -9.74 -25.01 -14.11
CA ASN A 207 -10.15 -23.97 -15.07
C ASN A 207 -9.13 -23.78 -16.22
N GLU A 208 -8.42 -24.83 -16.61
CA GLU A 208 -7.38 -24.80 -17.65
C GLU A 208 -7.87 -24.15 -18.96
N LYS A 209 -9.09 -24.50 -19.40
CA LYS A 209 -9.71 -23.91 -20.61
C LYS A 209 -10.00 -22.40 -20.46
N GLU A 210 -10.34 -21.93 -19.26
CA GLU A 210 -10.59 -20.51 -19.00
C GLU A 210 -9.28 -19.71 -19.01
N ILE A 211 -8.19 -20.30 -18.51
CA ILE A 211 -6.87 -19.66 -18.49
C ILE A 211 -6.31 -19.52 -19.92
N ASN A 212 -6.45 -20.56 -20.74
CA ASN A 212 -5.94 -20.58 -22.12
C ASN A 212 -6.81 -19.77 -23.09
N SER A 213 -8.10 -19.59 -22.79
CA SER A 213 -9.00 -18.75 -23.61
C SER A 213 -8.86 -17.25 -23.36
N PHE A 214 -8.07 -16.83 -22.37
CA PHE A 214 -7.81 -15.42 -22.11
C PHE A 214 -6.82 -14.84 -23.13
N SER A 215 -7.25 -14.70 -24.39
CA SER A 215 -6.49 -14.02 -25.44
C SER A 215 -6.57 -12.51 -25.27
N LEU A 216 -5.40 -11.87 -25.21
CA LEU A 216 -5.26 -10.44 -24.92
C LEU A 216 -5.55 -9.53 -26.13
N LYS A 217 -5.97 -10.06 -27.27
CA LYS A 217 -6.30 -9.28 -28.50
C LYS A 217 -7.44 -8.27 -28.29
N GLU A 218 -8.35 -8.49 -27.35
CA GLU A 218 -9.45 -7.55 -27.06
C GLU A 218 -9.02 -6.25 -26.34
N ILE A 219 -7.76 -6.16 -25.89
CA ILE A 219 -7.24 -5.05 -25.05
C ILE A 219 -7.04 -3.75 -25.84
N GLU A 220 -6.72 -3.83 -27.14
CA GLU A 220 -6.41 -2.64 -27.95
C GLU A 220 -7.66 -1.93 -28.49
N GLU A 221 -8.73 -2.66 -28.80
CA GLU A 221 -9.97 -2.06 -29.34
C GLU A 221 -10.83 -1.35 -28.30
N LYS A 222 -10.86 -1.82 -27.05
CA LYS A 222 -11.70 -1.22 -25.99
C LYS A 222 -11.09 0.00 -25.30
N ASN A 223 -9.76 0.15 -25.28
CA ASN A 223 -9.11 1.32 -24.67
C ASN A 223 -9.41 2.63 -25.42
N ASN A 224 -9.72 2.58 -26.72
CA ASN A 224 -10.08 3.77 -27.51
C ASN A 224 -11.54 4.25 -27.30
N LYS A 225 -12.42 3.46 -26.68
CA LYS A 225 -13.86 3.81 -26.53
C LYS A 225 -14.24 4.39 -25.17
N SER A 226 -13.35 4.43 -24.17
CA SER A 226 -13.68 5.00 -22.84
C SER A 226 -13.32 6.48 -22.70
N LYS A 227 -13.91 7.34 -23.56
CA LYS A 227 -13.97 8.79 -23.32
C LYS A 227 -15.29 9.13 -22.63
N GLY A 228 -15.19 9.83 -21.50
CA GLY A 228 -16.27 10.67 -20.96
C GLY A 228 -17.00 10.13 -19.73
N LYS A 229 -16.42 10.31 -18.54
CA LYS A 229 -17.24 10.60 -17.35
C LYS A 229 -16.79 11.90 -16.72
N SER A 230 -17.75 12.82 -16.62
CA SER A 230 -17.63 14.18 -16.09
C SER A 230 -16.95 14.19 -14.72
N LYS A 231 -15.86 14.97 -14.60
CA LYS A 231 -15.18 15.25 -13.34
C LYS A 231 -16.10 16.07 -12.45
N ARG A 232 -16.71 15.45 -11.43
CA ARG A 232 -17.29 16.23 -10.32
C ARG A 232 -16.18 16.96 -9.58
N ARG A 233 -16.31 18.29 -9.54
CA ARG A 233 -15.36 19.23 -8.93
C ARG A 233 -15.04 18.85 -7.47
N TRP A 234 -13.75 18.74 -7.17
CA TRP A 234 -13.19 18.23 -5.91
C TRP A 234 -13.53 19.07 -4.67
N TRP A 235 -13.82 20.36 -4.84
CA TRP A 235 -14.13 21.31 -3.77
C TRP A 235 -15.55 21.20 -3.16
N LYS A 236 -16.38 20.25 -3.60
CA LYS A 236 -17.71 19.98 -3.01
C LYS A 236 -17.71 18.85 -1.96
N ARG A 237 -16.55 18.40 -1.48
CA ARG A 237 -16.50 17.32 -0.46
C ARG A 237 -16.66 17.93 0.95
N PRO A 238 -17.76 17.64 1.67
CA PRO A 238 -18.08 18.26 2.96
C PRO A 238 -17.12 17.86 4.08
N SER A 239 -16.21 16.89 3.85
CA SER A 239 -15.29 16.38 4.88
C SER A 239 -14.24 17.40 5.32
N GLY A 240 -13.77 18.30 4.45
CA GLY A 240 -12.82 19.34 4.84
C GLY A 240 -13.47 20.42 5.71
N ILE A 241 -14.69 20.83 5.35
CA ILE A 241 -15.49 21.81 6.10
C ILE A 241 -15.98 21.21 7.42
N LEU A 242 -16.34 19.93 7.45
CA LEU A 242 -16.69 19.21 8.69
C LEU A 242 -15.50 19.10 9.64
N ILE A 243 -14.31 18.78 9.15
CA ILE A 243 -13.10 18.69 10.00
C ILE A 243 -12.71 20.08 10.52
N LEU A 244 -12.79 21.12 9.67
CA LEU A 244 -12.49 22.49 10.08
C LEU A 244 -13.53 23.01 11.08
N SER A 245 -14.83 22.79 10.81
CA SER A 245 -15.94 23.14 11.70
C SER A 245 -15.84 22.40 13.02
N PHE A 246 -15.58 21.09 13.00
CA PHE A 246 -15.34 20.29 14.21
C PHE A 246 -14.13 20.82 15.00
N SER A 247 -13.02 21.17 14.34
CA SER A 247 -11.83 21.71 15.01
C SER A 247 -12.09 23.09 15.65
N VAL A 248 -12.85 23.95 14.98
CA VAL A 248 -13.22 25.28 15.48
C VAL A 248 -14.23 25.17 16.62
N ILE A 249 -15.25 24.32 16.49
CA ILE A 249 -16.23 24.04 17.55
C ILE A 249 -15.54 23.43 18.76
N PHE A 250 -14.60 22.51 18.56
CA PHE A 250 -13.83 21.89 19.64
C PHE A 250 -12.94 22.92 20.35
N ALA A 251 -12.26 23.80 19.61
CA ALA A 251 -11.48 24.89 20.18
C ALA A 251 -12.34 25.87 21.00
N LEU A 252 -13.56 26.19 20.52
CA LEU A 252 -14.52 27.03 21.24
C LEU A 252 -15.06 26.33 22.50
N LEU A 253 -15.35 25.04 22.43
CA LEU A 253 -15.83 24.25 23.57
C LEU A 253 -14.76 24.13 24.68
N THR A 254 -13.49 23.96 24.31
CA THR A 254 -12.37 23.97 25.27
C THR A 254 -12.21 25.34 25.95
N TYR A 255 -12.54 26.44 25.28
CA TYR A 255 -12.45 27.79 25.85
C TYR A 255 -13.62 28.14 26.78
N ILE A 256 -14.83 27.65 26.46
CA ILE A 256 -16.05 27.97 27.22
C ILE A 256 -16.23 27.06 28.45
N PHE A 257 -15.71 25.84 28.42
CA PHE A 257 -15.84 24.87 29.51
C PHE A 257 -14.49 24.62 30.21
N PRO A 258 -14.16 25.34 31.29
CA PRO A 258 -12.94 25.14 32.08
C PRO A 258 -12.88 23.81 32.85
N PHE A 259 -13.86 22.93 32.64
CA PHE A 259 -13.89 21.57 33.18
C PHE A 259 -12.88 20.62 32.50
N PHE A 260 -12.38 20.99 31.31
CA PHE A 260 -11.42 20.19 30.53
C PHE A 260 -9.95 20.40 30.98
N GLY A 261 -9.64 20.04 32.23
CA GLY A 261 -8.28 19.69 32.66
C GLY A 261 -7.26 20.82 32.85
N LYS A 262 -6.17 20.48 33.56
CA LYS A 262 -5.07 21.37 33.97
C LYS A 262 -3.96 21.55 32.92
N ASN A 263 -4.19 21.19 31.66
CA ASN A 263 -3.17 21.46 30.64
C ASN A 263 -3.02 22.97 30.49
N THR A 264 -1.85 23.47 30.86
CA THR A 264 -1.60 24.90 30.81
C THR A 264 -1.66 25.34 29.34
N ILE A 265 -2.31 26.48 29.06
CA ILE A 265 -2.40 27.03 27.70
C ILE A 265 -1.00 27.11 27.04
N SER A 266 0.04 27.33 27.85
CA SER A 266 1.44 27.24 27.45
C SER A 266 1.84 25.90 26.83
N GLU A 267 1.44 24.76 27.40
CA GLU A 267 1.77 23.43 26.85
C GLU A 267 1.14 23.21 25.49
N VAL A 268 -0.11 23.65 25.31
CA VAL A 268 -0.82 23.56 24.02
C VAL A 268 -0.15 24.46 22.97
N ILE A 269 0.19 25.70 23.34
CA ILE A 269 0.91 26.63 22.46
C ILE A 269 2.29 26.07 22.08
N ILE A 270 3.04 25.53 23.05
CA ILE A 270 4.35 24.91 22.80
C ILE A 270 4.21 23.70 21.87
N MET A 271 3.20 22.85 22.06
CA MET A 271 2.92 21.72 21.17
C MET A 271 2.66 22.18 19.73
N ILE A 272 1.86 23.23 19.53
CA ILE A 272 1.56 23.79 18.21
C ILE A 272 2.83 24.38 17.57
N ILE A 273 3.56 25.23 18.30
CA ILE A 273 4.80 25.84 17.81
C ILE A 273 5.82 24.77 17.45
N ARG A 274 6.03 23.78 18.31
CA ARG A 274 6.91 22.63 18.05
C ARG A 274 6.47 21.87 16.81
N SER A 275 5.18 21.57 16.67
CA SER A 275 4.65 20.84 15.51
C SER A 275 4.90 21.63 14.22
N VAL A 276 4.65 22.94 14.22
CA VAL A 276 4.91 23.83 13.08
C VAL A 276 6.41 23.87 12.76
N LEU A 277 7.28 24.01 13.78
CA LEU A 277 8.73 24.02 13.59
C LEU A 277 9.25 22.69 13.06
N ILE A 278 8.83 21.56 13.61
CA ILE A 278 9.25 20.22 13.16
C ILE A 278 8.77 19.98 11.73
N VAL A 279 7.52 20.31 11.41
CA VAL A 279 6.97 20.18 10.06
C VAL A 279 7.72 21.10 9.09
N PHE A 280 7.98 22.36 9.47
CA PHE A 280 8.75 23.31 8.67
C PHE A 280 10.17 22.80 8.43
N LEU A 281 10.89 22.36 9.46
CA LEU A 281 12.24 21.81 9.35
C LEU A 281 12.25 20.53 8.51
N TRP A 282 11.26 19.67 8.67
CA TRP A 282 11.11 18.45 7.90
C TRP A 282 10.93 18.76 6.42
N PHE A 283 9.98 19.61 6.04
CA PHE A 283 9.72 19.93 4.63
C PHE A 283 10.78 20.82 3.99
N THR A 284 11.46 21.68 4.76
CA THR A 284 12.46 22.61 4.24
C THR A 284 13.86 21.98 4.15
N PHE A 285 14.23 21.12 5.10
CA PHE A 285 15.59 20.56 5.18
C PHE A 285 15.61 19.04 5.05
N ALA A 286 14.92 18.32 5.94
CA ALA A 286 15.10 16.87 6.05
C ALA A 286 14.56 16.11 4.82
N ALA A 287 13.31 16.34 4.45
CA ALA A 287 12.66 15.72 3.30
C ALA A 287 13.37 16.00 1.97
N PRO A 288 13.71 17.25 1.59
CA PRO A 288 14.43 17.49 0.34
C PRO A 288 15.84 16.89 0.35
N TYR A 289 16.54 16.91 1.49
CA TYR A 289 17.85 16.25 1.61
C TYR A 289 17.74 14.73 1.43
N LEU A 290 16.82 14.08 2.15
CA LEU A 290 16.55 12.64 2.02
C LEU A 290 16.12 12.28 0.60
N LEU A 291 15.24 13.08 -0.02
CA LEU A 291 14.84 12.90 -1.42
C LEU A 291 16.02 13.06 -2.37
N LYS A 292 16.95 13.98 -2.11
CA LYS A 292 18.17 14.15 -2.93
C LYS A 292 19.08 12.93 -2.83
N LEU A 293 19.33 12.42 -1.62
CA LEU A 293 20.07 11.17 -1.40
C LEU A 293 19.40 10.00 -2.11
N PHE A 294 18.07 9.89 -1.97
CA PHE A 294 17.29 8.83 -2.57
C PHE A 294 17.30 8.91 -4.10
N ARG A 295 17.13 10.10 -4.67
CA ARG A 295 17.22 10.33 -6.12
C ARG A 295 18.59 9.97 -6.66
N LYS A 296 19.67 10.36 -5.97
CA LYS A 296 21.03 9.97 -6.37
C LYS A 296 21.23 8.44 -6.35
N PHE A 297 20.69 7.76 -5.34
CA PHE A 297 20.70 6.30 -5.29
C PHE A 297 19.88 5.67 -6.43
N VAL A 298 18.69 6.21 -6.68
CA VAL A 298 17.78 5.81 -7.76
C VAL A 298 18.43 5.98 -9.13
N GLU A 299 19.04 7.14 -9.41
CA GLU A 299 19.71 7.42 -10.68
C GLU A 299 20.85 6.44 -10.96
N LYS A 300 21.68 6.16 -9.94
CA LYS A 300 22.77 5.18 -10.06
C LYS A 300 22.25 3.77 -10.39
N LYS A 301 21.10 3.38 -9.82
CA LYS A 301 20.50 2.05 -10.02
C LYS A 301 19.59 1.97 -11.25
N LYS A 302 19.01 3.08 -11.69
CA LYS A 302 18.13 3.16 -12.84
C LYS A 302 18.84 2.65 -14.10
N ASN A 303 20.08 3.06 -14.34
CA ASN A 303 20.85 2.62 -15.51
C ASN A 303 21.04 1.09 -15.53
N ILE A 304 21.17 0.45 -14.36
CA ILE A 304 21.33 -1.00 -14.25
C ILE A 304 20.02 -1.74 -14.53
N TYR A 305 18.89 -1.20 -14.08
CA TYR A 305 17.57 -1.86 -14.18
C TYR A 305 16.63 -1.22 -15.21
N THR A 306 17.16 -0.47 -16.18
CA THR A 306 16.33 0.31 -17.12
C THR A 306 15.39 -0.58 -17.91
N THR A 307 15.89 -1.72 -18.40
CA THR A 307 15.10 -2.68 -19.18
C THR A 307 13.96 -3.24 -18.35
N GLU A 308 14.23 -3.69 -17.11
CA GLU A 308 13.21 -4.25 -16.23
C GLU A 308 12.17 -3.22 -15.80
N ILE A 309 12.59 -1.99 -15.50
CA ILE A 309 11.69 -0.87 -15.19
C ILE A 309 10.76 -0.61 -16.38
N ASN A 310 11.30 -0.54 -17.59
CA ASN A 310 10.51 -0.30 -18.80
C ASN A 310 9.51 -1.44 -19.02
N ASN A 311 9.93 -2.69 -18.85
CA ASN A 311 9.06 -3.87 -18.97
C ASN A 311 7.91 -3.81 -17.97
N VAL A 312 8.19 -3.43 -16.72
CA VAL A 312 7.16 -3.25 -15.69
C VAL A 312 6.18 -2.14 -16.06
N ILE A 313 6.66 -0.97 -16.50
CA ILE A 313 5.79 0.17 -16.85
C ILE A 313 4.91 -0.16 -18.06
N ILE A 314 5.44 -0.86 -19.06
CA ILE A 314 4.68 -1.27 -20.25
C ILE A 314 3.51 -2.21 -19.87
N LEU A 315 3.64 -2.99 -18.79
CA LEU A 315 2.57 -3.85 -18.30
C LEU A 315 1.41 -3.11 -17.61
N PHE A 316 1.59 -1.86 -17.16
CA PHE A 316 0.60 -1.18 -16.31
C PHE A 316 -0.80 -1.02 -16.93
N PRO A 317 -0.94 -0.59 -18.21
CA PRO A 317 -2.26 -0.52 -18.85
C PRO A 317 -2.95 -1.89 -18.90
N ARG A 318 -2.17 -2.96 -19.15
CA ARG A 318 -2.67 -4.34 -19.21
C ARG A 318 -3.11 -4.83 -17.82
N LEU A 319 -2.31 -4.57 -16.79
CA LEU A 319 -2.65 -4.87 -15.39
C LEU A 319 -3.95 -4.18 -14.98
N ARG A 320 -4.10 -2.90 -15.33
CA ARG A 320 -5.33 -2.15 -15.06
C ARG A 320 -6.55 -2.76 -15.74
N TYR A 321 -6.41 -3.18 -17.00
CA TYR A 321 -7.48 -3.85 -17.73
C TYR A 321 -7.86 -5.18 -17.07
N LEU A 322 -6.86 -6.05 -16.84
CA LEU A 322 -7.03 -7.37 -16.24
C LEU A 322 -7.75 -7.27 -14.88
N VAL A 323 -7.31 -6.35 -14.02
CA VAL A 323 -7.93 -6.07 -12.72
C VAL A 323 -9.39 -5.66 -12.88
N ASN A 324 -9.70 -4.75 -13.82
CA ASN A 324 -11.07 -4.29 -14.02
C ASN A 324 -11.99 -5.37 -14.58
N GLU A 325 -11.53 -6.15 -15.56
CA GLU A 325 -12.34 -7.19 -16.18
C GLU A 325 -12.58 -8.36 -15.22
N ASN A 326 -11.56 -8.83 -14.51
CA ASN A 326 -11.74 -9.90 -13.51
C ASN A 326 -12.63 -9.45 -12.35
N TRP A 327 -12.57 -8.17 -11.96
CA TRP A 327 -13.49 -7.64 -10.96
C TRP A 327 -14.95 -7.70 -11.43
N LYS A 328 -15.22 -7.38 -12.71
CA LYS A 328 -16.56 -7.50 -13.31
C LYS A 328 -16.99 -8.95 -13.49
N ARG A 329 -16.11 -9.85 -13.92
CA ARG A 329 -16.42 -11.29 -14.05
C ARG A 329 -16.80 -11.92 -12.71
N SER A 330 -16.18 -11.45 -11.62
CA SER A 330 -16.49 -11.90 -10.26
C SER A 330 -17.82 -11.36 -9.69
N ASP A 331 -18.60 -10.57 -10.44
CA ASP A 331 -19.81 -9.90 -9.93
C ASP A 331 -20.94 -10.84 -9.52
N SER A 332 -20.94 -12.07 -10.05
CA SER A 332 -21.84 -13.15 -9.63
C SER A 332 -21.59 -13.62 -8.18
N LEU A 333 -20.39 -13.37 -7.64
CA LEU A 333 -20.02 -13.73 -6.28
C LEU A 333 -20.20 -12.54 -5.31
N LYS A 334 -20.37 -12.83 -4.02
CA LYS A 334 -20.51 -11.79 -2.97
C LYS A 334 -19.47 -11.95 -1.85
N GLY A 335 -19.17 -10.84 -1.17
CA GLY A 335 -18.33 -10.79 0.02
C GLY A 335 -16.91 -11.35 -0.16
N LEU A 336 -16.43 -12.11 0.83
CA LEU A 336 -15.08 -12.68 0.83
C LEU A 336 -14.86 -13.70 -0.30
N LYS A 337 -15.91 -14.40 -0.75
CA LYS A 337 -15.82 -15.35 -1.86
C LYS A 337 -15.46 -14.62 -3.16
N ARG A 338 -16.08 -13.46 -3.40
CA ARG A 338 -15.75 -12.59 -4.55
C ARG A 338 -14.30 -12.13 -4.51
N ILE A 339 -13.87 -11.59 -3.37
CA ILE A 339 -12.50 -11.07 -3.21
C ILE A 339 -11.48 -12.19 -3.43
N LYS A 340 -11.70 -13.36 -2.82
CA LYS A 340 -10.83 -14.53 -2.97
C LYS A 340 -10.74 -14.96 -4.44
N HIS A 341 -11.88 -15.13 -5.10
CA HIS A 341 -11.92 -15.53 -6.51
C HIS A 341 -11.23 -14.48 -7.40
N PHE A 342 -11.56 -13.20 -7.24
CA PHE A 342 -10.94 -12.10 -7.97
C PHE A 342 -9.40 -12.09 -7.83
N VAL A 343 -8.87 -12.24 -6.62
CA VAL A 343 -7.42 -12.25 -6.37
C VAL A 343 -6.76 -13.46 -7.03
N ILE A 344 -7.32 -14.66 -6.84
CA ILE A 344 -6.77 -15.90 -7.43
C ILE A 344 -6.78 -15.81 -8.95
N THR A 345 -7.92 -15.48 -9.55
CA THR A 345 -8.08 -15.42 -11.01
C THR A 345 -7.14 -14.38 -11.62
N THR A 346 -7.07 -13.17 -11.04
CA THR A 346 -6.19 -12.10 -11.55
C THR A 346 -4.72 -12.48 -11.51
N ILE A 347 -4.25 -13.02 -10.39
CA ILE A 347 -2.84 -13.41 -10.24
C ILE A 347 -2.52 -14.61 -11.12
N THR A 348 -3.41 -15.59 -11.20
CA THR A 348 -3.19 -16.81 -11.97
C THR A 348 -3.14 -16.52 -13.45
N ILE A 349 -4.12 -15.78 -13.99
CA ILE A 349 -4.11 -15.37 -15.40
C ILE A 349 -2.84 -14.57 -15.69
N LEU A 350 -2.48 -13.60 -14.85
CA LEU A 350 -1.27 -12.82 -15.07
C LEU A 350 0.00 -13.68 -15.20
N ILE A 351 0.14 -14.71 -14.36
CA ILE A 351 1.34 -15.54 -14.30
C ILE A 351 1.35 -16.60 -15.41
N PHE A 352 0.22 -17.25 -15.67
CA PHE A 352 0.14 -18.47 -16.47
C PHE A 352 -0.58 -18.33 -17.81
N SER A 353 -1.28 -17.23 -18.07
CA SER A 353 -1.78 -17.04 -19.43
C SER A 353 -0.58 -16.84 -20.35
N ASP A 354 -0.51 -17.66 -21.40
CA ASP A 354 0.30 -17.33 -22.55
C ASP A 354 -0.17 -15.98 -23.04
N ILE A 355 0.75 -15.00 -23.03
CA ILE A 355 0.48 -13.68 -23.63
C ILE A 355 0.65 -13.81 -25.16
N GLU A 356 0.55 -15.03 -25.69
CA GLU A 356 0.86 -15.39 -27.05
C GLU A 356 -0.10 -14.76 -28.05
N THR A 357 0.57 -14.26 -29.07
CA THR A 357 0.10 -13.72 -30.33
C THR A 357 -0.37 -14.87 -31.21
N GLU A 358 -1.57 -14.73 -31.78
CA GLU A 358 -1.69 -15.00 -33.21
C GLU A 358 -1.39 -13.73 -33.99
#